data_AF-A0A1U7GCG0-F1
#
_entry.id   AF-A0A1U7GCG0-F1
#
_cell.length_a   1.000
_cell.length_b   1.000
_cell.length_c   1.000
_cell.angle_alpha   90.00
_cell.angle_beta   90.00
_cell.angle_gamma   90.00
#
_symmetry.space_group_name_H-M   'P 1'
#
loop_
_entity.id
_entity.type
_entity.pdbx_description
1 polymer ?
#
loop_
_entity_poly.entity_id
_entity_poly.type
_entity_poly.pdbx_seq_one_letter_code
_entity_poly.pdbx_strand_id
1 'polypeptide(L)'
;MTRHAVCCTIEGCSEPASYKIAARWSDGSFAELKTYGFACSEHLGPVFREAERRQQGYRPSPNESIEELAIYRYEAGKRDRQLQRLWGLEDNYRT
;
A
#
# COMPACT_ATOMS: atom_id res chain seq x y z
N MET A 1 -18.99 10.02 -15.04
CA MET A 1 -18.17 8.79 -14.93
C MET A 1 -18.10 8.42 -13.46
N THR A 2 -18.77 7.36 -13.04
CA THR A 2 -18.72 6.88 -11.65
C THR A 2 -17.36 6.20 -11.45
N ARG A 3 -16.44 6.85 -10.73
CA ARG A 3 -15.18 6.22 -10.35
C ARG A 3 -15.50 5.16 -9.30
N HIS A 4 -15.40 3.89 -9.69
CA HIS A 4 -15.53 2.78 -8.74
C HIS A 4 -14.41 2.90 -7.70
N ALA A 5 -14.79 3.02 -6.43
CA ALA A 5 -13.83 2.97 -5.33
C ALA A 5 -13.25 1.56 -5.24
N VAL A 6 -11.95 1.47 -5.02
CA VAL A 6 -11.30 0.18 -4.72
C VAL A 6 -11.76 -0.27 -3.33
N CYS A 7 -12.19 -1.52 -3.20
CA CYS A 7 -12.59 -2.09 -1.92
C CYS A 7 -11.37 -2.54 -1.10
N CYS A 8 -11.60 -2.79 0.18
CA CYS A 8 -10.63 -3.43 1.06
C CYS A 8 -10.14 -4.76 0.45
N THR A 9 -8.85 -5.07 0.61
CA THR A 9 -8.23 -6.30 0.09
C THR A 9 -8.53 -7.53 0.96
N ILE A 10 -9.05 -7.34 2.18
CA ILE A 10 -9.46 -8.46 3.03
C ILE A 10 -10.63 -9.22 2.39
N GLU A 11 -10.49 -10.54 2.31
CA GLU A 11 -11.53 -11.41 1.81
C GLU A 11 -12.82 -11.26 2.64
N GLY A 12 -13.94 -11.07 1.97
CA GLY A 12 -15.24 -10.83 2.60
C GLY A 12 -15.52 -9.38 3.01
N CYS A 13 -14.57 -8.46 2.86
CA CYS A 13 -14.80 -7.03 3.12
C CYS A 13 -15.13 -6.26 1.84
N SER A 14 -16.34 -5.71 1.76
CA SER A 14 -16.80 -4.90 0.62
C SER A 14 -16.66 -3.39 0.85
N GLU A 15 -16.13 -2.98 2.01
CA GLU A 15 -16.00 -1.57 2.36
C GLU A 15 -15.01 -0.85 1.45
N PRO A 16 -15.28 0.41 1.08
CA PRO A 16 -14.36 1.21 0.27
C PRO A 16 -13.04 1.42 1.02
N ALA A 17 -11.93 1.28 0.31
CA ALA A 17 -10.63 1.54 0.87
C ALA A 17 -10.46 3.02 1.22
N SER A 18 -9.91 3.29 2.40
CA SER A 18 -9.47 4.62 2.82
C SER A 18 -7.94 4.74 2.79
N TYR A 19 -7.24 3.60 2.71
CA TYR A 19 -5.80 3.50 2.76
C TYR A 19 -5.27 2.62 1.64
N LYS A 20 -4.11 3.00 1.11
CA LYS A 20 -3.29 2.19 0.22
C LYS A 20 -1.99 1.85 0.94
N ILE A 21 -1.66 0.57 1.00
CA ILE A 21 -0.41 0.07 1.56
C ILE A 21 0.53 -0.21 0.40
N ALA A 22 1.65 0.49 0.35
CA ALA A 22 2.56 0.44 -0.79
C ALA A 22 4.00 0.78 -0.40
N ALA A 23 4.96 0.39 -1.23
CA ALA A 23 6.36 0.77 -1.09
C ALA A 23 6.84 1.41 -2.38
N ARG A 24 7.80 2.35 -2.28
CA ARG A 24 8.48 2.82 -3.48
C ARG A 24 9.38 1.71 -3.99
N TRP A 25 9.29 1.43 -5.28
CA TRP A 25 10.10 0.47 -5.98
C TRP A 25 10.79 1.16 -7.16
N SER A 26 12.01 0.75 -7.46
CA SER A 26 12.75 1.20 -8.62
C SER A 26 13.61 0.06 -9.17
N ASP A 27 13.77 -0.03 -10.48
CA ASP A 27 14.72 -0.92 -11.17
C ASP A 27 15.95 -0.16 -11.71
N GLY A 28 16.19 1.05 -11.20
CA GLY A 28 17.24 1.94 -11.66
C GLY A 28 16.89 2.72 -12.94
N SER A 29 15.96 2.23 -13.76
CA SER A 29 15.45 2.96 -14.95
C SER A 29 14.10 3.65 -14.70
N PHE A 30 13.25 3.06 -13.87
CA PHE A 30 11.90 3.55 -13.56
C PHE A 30 11.63 3.43 -12.07
N ALA A 31 10.82 4.33 -11.55
CA ALA A 31 10.33 4.28 -10.17
C ALA A 31 8.80 4.32 -10.15
N GLU A 32 8.21 3.47 -9.33
CA GLU A 32 6.76 3.42 -9.13
C GLU A 32 6.40 3.14 -7.67
N LEU A 33 5.11 3.26 -7.37
CA LEU A 33 4.56 2.94 -6.07
C LEU A 33 3.97 1.52 -6.12
N LYS A 34 4.79 0.53 -5.78
CA LYS A 34 4.40 -0.88 -5.78
C LYS A 34 3.35 -1.13 -4.70
N THR A 35 2.18 -1.57 -5.12
CA THR A 35 1.02 -1.75 -4.24
C THR A 35 1.04 -3.14 -3.61
N TYR A 36 0.87 -3.19 -2.29
CA TYR A 36 0.77 -4.44 -1.54
C TYR A 36 -0.65 -4.72 -1.02
N GLY A 37 -1.48 -3.69 -0.87
CA GLY A 37 -2.90 -3.85 -0.53
C GLY A 37 -3.65 -2.52 -0.38
N PHE A 38 -4.97 -2.64 -0.25
CA PHE A 38 -5.89 -1.56 0.08
C PHE A 38 -6.67 -1.93 1.34
N ALA A 39 -6.93 -0.95 2.21
CA ALA A 39 -7.63 -1.19 3.47
C ALA A 39 -8.71 -0.14 3.75
N CYS A 40 -9.82 -0.59 4.30
CA CYS A 40 -10.73 0.29 5.05
C CYS A 40 -10.13 0.59 6.44
N SER A 41 -10.77 1.47 7.20
CA SER A 41 -10.29 1.88 8.53
C SER A 41 -10.22 0.75 9.56
N GLU A 42 -11.07 -0.27 9.44
CA GLU A 42 -11.09 -1.40 10.38
C GLU A 42 -9.99 -2.43 10.09
N HIS A 43 -9.65 -2.62 8.82
CA HIS A 43 -8.75 -3.68 8.39
C HIS A 43 -7.33 -3.21 8.06
N LEU A 44 -6.97 -1.97 8.41
CA LEU A 44 -5.64 -1.43 8.11
C LEU A 44 -4.51 -2.27 8.71
N GLY A 45 -4.60 -2.64 9.99
CA GLY A 45 -3.60 -3.46 10.67
C GLY A 45 -3.38 -4.85 10.05
N PRO A 46 -4.41 -5.69 9.85
CA PRO A 46 -4.22 -7.00 9.21
C PRO A 46 -3.74 -6.90 7.76
N VAL A 47 -4.22 -5.93 6.97
CA VAL A 47 -3.71 -5.72 5.60
C VAL A 47 -2.25 -5.29 5.61
N PHE A 48 -1.84 -4.41 6.53
CA PHE A 48 -0.45 -3.96 6.65
C PHE A 48 0.50 -5.12 7.00
N ARG A 49 0.15 -5.95 7.97
CA ARG A 49 0.96 -7.11 8.37
C ARG A 49 1.11 -8.15 7.25
N GLU A 50 0.02 -8.44 6.53
CA GLU A 50 0.08 -9.30 5.34
C GLU A 50 0.99 -8.68 4.25
N ALA A 51 0.85 -7.37 4.00
CA ALA A 51 1.68 -6.65 3.05
C ALA A 51 3.16 -6.68 3.42
N GLU A 52 3.48 -6.53 4.71
CA GLU A 52 4.85 -6.64 5.24
C GLU A 52 5.43 -8.03 5.00
N ARG A 53 4.67 -9.09 5.33
CA ARG A 53 5.05 -10.48 5.04
C ARG A 53 5.35 -10.71 3.56
N ARG A 54 4.52 -10.15 2.66
CA ARG A 54 4.72 -10.23 1.20
C ARG A 54 5.96 -9.46 0.75
N GLN A 55 6.25 -8.31 1.35
CA GLN A 55 7.44 -7.52 1.05
C GLN A 55 8.71 -8.21 1.52
N GLN A 56 8.73 -8.78 2.73
CA GLN A 56 9.87 -9.52 3.27
C GLN A 56 10.20 -10.76 2.44
N GLY A 57 9.18 -11.40 1.84
CA GLY A 57 9.37 -12.52 0.91
C GLY A 57 9.87 -12.11 -0.48
N TYR A 58 9.85 -10.81 -0.83
CA TYR A 58 10.27 -10.33 -2.14
C TYR A 58 11.80 -10.24 -2.21
N ARG A 59 12.38 -10.87 -3.23
CA ARG A 59 13.82 -10.79 -3.52
C ARG A 59 14.05 -9.85 -4.69
N PRO A 60 14.47 -8.59 -4.45
CA PRO A 60 14.81 -7.69 -5.54
C PRO A 60 16.03 -8.22 -6.31
N SER A 61 16.01 -7.99 -7.62
CA SER A 61 17.18 -8.13 -8.49
C SER A 61 18.27 -7.15 -8.07
N PRO A 62 19.54 -7.33 -8.47
CA PRO A 62 20.65 -6.47 -8.02
C PRO A 62 20.46 -4.97 -8.29
N ASN A 63 19.68 -4.63 -9.32
CA ASN A 63 19.40 -3.26 -9.73
C ASN A 63 18.04 -2.75 -9.21
N GLU A 64 17.26 -3.62 -8.59
CA GLU A 64 16.00 -3.25 -7.97
C GLU A 64 16.24 -2.73 -6.54
N SER A 65 15.51 -1.69 -6.19
CA SER A 65 15.45 -1.13 -4.85
C SER A 65 14.00 -1.05 -4.40
N ILE A 66 13.75 -1.46 -3.16
CA ILE A 66 12.45 -1.35 -2.50
C ILE A 66 12.66 -0.58 -1.20
N GLU A 67 11.93 0.52 -1.05
CA GLU A 67 11.86 1.26 0.21
C GLU A 67 10.95 0.54 1.22
N GLU A 68 10.92 1.03 2.45
CA GLU A 68 10.02 0.53 3.47
C GLU A 68 8.55 0.63 3.05
N LEU A 69 7.75 -0.35 3.52
CA LEU A 69 6.31 -0.30 3.37
C LEU A 69 5.74 0.94 4.07
N ALA A 70 4.81 1.61 3.40
CA ALA A 70 4.20 2.83 3.88
C ALA A 70 2.68 2.81 3.70
N ILE A 71 2.00 3.58 4.56
CA ILE A 71 0.55 3.79 4.50
C ILE A 71 0.27 5.12 3.83
N TYR A 72 -0.55 5.09 2.79
CA TYR A 72 -0.99 6.27 2.06
C TYR A 72 -2.50 6.47 2.24
N ARG A 73 -2.94 7.72 2.35
CA ARG A 73 -4.37 8.03 2.22
C ARG A 73 -4.79 7.73 0.79
N TYR A 74 -5.74 6.81 0.64
CA TYR A 74 -6.32 6.50 -0.67
C TYR A 74 -7.47 7.47 -0.96
N GLU A 75 -7.45 8.04 -2.16
CA GLU A 75 -8.51 8.91 -2.65
C GLU A 75 -8.85 8.48 -4.08
N ALA A 76 -10.10 8.05 -4.28
CA ALA A 76 -10.56 7.56 -5.56
C ALA A 76 -10.30 8.60 -6.65
N GLY A 77 -9.44 8.23 -7.61
CA GLY A 77 -9.12 9.08 -8.74
C GLY A 77 -7.93 10.00 -8.64
N LYS A 78 -7.23 10.02 -7.49
CA LYS A 78 -5.87 10.55 -7.42
C LYS A 78 -4.89 9.50 -7.94
N ARG A 79 -3.83 9.96 -8.62
CA ARG A 79 -2.71 9.08 -9.01
C ARG A 79 -1.81 8.85 -7.81
N ASP A 80 -1.08 7.74 -7.83
CA ASP A 80 -0.17 7.33 -6.75
C ASP A 80 0.83 8.42 -6.33
N ARG A 81 1.40 9.14 -7.29
CA ARG A 81 2.31 10.27 -7.03
C ARG A 81 1.68 11.45 -6.29
N GLN A 82 0.35 11.48 -6.18
CA GLN A 82 -0.43 12.53 -5.50
C GLN A 82 -0.96 12.06 -4.15
N LEU A 83 -0.75 10.79 -3.77
CA LEU A 83 -1.23 10.27 -2.50
C LEU A 83 -0.33 10.74 -1.37
N GLN A 84 -0.95 11.10 -0.25
CA GLN A 84 -0.25 11.54 0.95
C GLN A 84 0.17 10.33 1.78
N ARG A 85 1.47 10.17 2.05
CA ARG A 85 1.97 9.23 3.05
C ARG A 85 1.55 9.70 4.44
N LEU A 86 1.03 8.80 5.25
CA LEU A 86 0.60 9.01 6.62
C LEU A 86 1.71 8.58 7.58
N TRP A 87 2.74 9.42 7.70
CA TRP A 87 3.90 9.16 8.56
C TRP A 87 3.51 8.85 10.01
N GLY A 88 4.19 7.89 10.62
CA GLY A 88 3.95 7.45 12.00
C GLY A 88 2.77 6.50 12.19
N LEU A 89 1.83 6.43 11.23
CA LEU A 89 0.74 5.46 11.29
C LEU A 89 1.24 4.02 11.13
N GLU A 90 2.36 3.85 10.43
CA GLU A 90 3.03 2.57 10.19
C GLU A 90 3.53 1.93 11.50
N ASP A 91 4.00 2.74 12.45
CA ASP A 91 4.55 2.29 13.74
C ASP A 91 3.51 1.54 14.59
N ASN A 92 2.25 1.96 14.50
CA ASN A 92 1.14 1.33 15.21
C ASN A 92 0.86 -0.12 14.79
N TYR A 93 1.38 -0.55 13.64
CA TYR A 93 1.07 -1.85 13.04
C TYR A 93 2.30 -2.70 12.71
N ARG A 94 3.50 -2.12 12.79
CA ARG A 94 4.75 -2.89 12.81
C ARG A 94 4.76 -3.75 14.08
N THR A 95 4.93 -5.07 13.93
CA THR A 95 5.00 -6.02 15.05
C THR A 95 6.35 -6.71 15.04
#